data_AF-A0A430BX10-F1
#
_entry.id   AF-A0A430BX10-F1
#
_cell.length_a   1.000
_cell.length_b   1.000
_cell.length_c   1.000
_cell.angle_alpha   90.00
_cell.angle_beta   90.00
_cell.angle_gamma   90.00
#
_symmetry.space_group_name_H-M   'P 1'
#
loop_
_entity.id
_entity.type
_entity.pdbx_description
1 polymer ?
#
loop_
_entity_poly.entity_id
_entity_poly.type
_entity_poly.pdbx_seq_one_letter_code
_entity_poly.pdbx_strand_id
1 'polypeptide(L)'
;MIGSYFVTGKWCNTRTEVALAMQDAGASNREIGEKLGVSVSTASALLASGHRAKSRGGTGVPSQRGKYGIPTAALETAIMDLWDEGKSYDQIAEALNIRRETAQKIVAYMREGATDWSMGGAAAARGSEALLAALLRHHPERCTIATLGRRQ
;
A
#
# COMPACT_ATOMS: atom_id res chain seq x y z
N MET A 1 -1.65 16.60 8.18
CA MET A 1 -0.85 16.98 9.36
C MET A 1 -0.08 15.74 9.82
N ILE A 2 1.18 15.59 9.42
CA ILE A 2 2.03 14.46 9.86
C ILE A 2 2.70 14.91 11.14
N GLY A 3 2.18 14.48 12.29
CA GLY A 3 2.80 14.76 13.58
C GLY A 3 4.02 13.86 13.76
N SER A 4 5.20 14.44 13.86
CA SER A 4 6.39 13.73 14.33
C SER A 4 6.33 13.58 15.84
N TYR A 5 6.62 12.39 16.34
CA TYR A 5 6.56 12.06 17.77
C TYR A 5 7.98 11.73 18.27
N PHE A 6 8.41 12.32 19.37
CA PHE A 6 9.70 12.02 19.98
C PHE A 6 9.52 10.99 21.10
N VAL A 7 10.05 9.78 20.94
CA VAL A 7 9.93 8.70 21.91
C VAL A 7 11.28 8.01 22.08
N THR A 8 11.72 7.84 23.34
CA THR A 8 12.97 7.15 23.70
C THR A 8 14.22 7.63 22.94
N GLY A 9 14.37 8.95 22.79
CA GLY A 9 15.54 9.53 22.12
C GLY A 9 15.52 9.43 20.58
N LYS A 10 14.44 8.93 19.98
CA LYS A 10 14.29 8.83 18.51
C LYS A 10 13.06 9.60 18.04
N TRP A 11 13.22 10.25 16.88
CA TRP A 11 12.11 10.84 16.15
C TRP A 11 11.39 9.74 15.37
N CYS A 12 10.14 9.51 15.73
CA CYS A 12 9.23 8.59 15.05
C CYS A 12 8.29 9.39 14.15
N ASN A 13 8.17 8.96 12.89
CA ASN A 13 7.34 9.64 11.90
C ASN A 13 5.96 9.00 11.76
N THR A 14 5.77 7.79 12.30
CA THR A 14 4.50 7.08 12.25
C THR A 14 4.04 6.60 13.62
N ARG A 15 2.72 6.48 13.80
CA ARG A 15 2.12 5.93 15.03
C ARG A 15 2.57 4.49 15.30
N THR A 16 2.89 3.74 14.25
CA THR A 16 3.42 2.37 14.34
C THR A 16 4.82 2.35 14.95
N GLU A 17 5.70 3.26 14.52
CA GLU A 17 7.05 3.38 15.11
C GLU A 17 7.01 3.79 16.57
N VAL A 18 6.10 4.70 16.92
CA VAL A 18 5.87 5.11 18.32
C VAL A 18 5.40 3.94 19.16
N ALA A 19 4.42 3.17 18.68
CA ALA A 19 3.91 1.99 19.39
C ALA A 19 5.01 0.95 19.63
N LEU A 20 5.84 0.67 18.62
CA LEU A 20 6.98 -0.25 18.74
C LEU A 20 8.03 0.25 19.74
N ALA A 21 8.40 1.53 19.68
CA ALA A 21 9.37 2.11 20.60
C ALA A 21 8.88 2.10 22.06
N MET A 22 7.58 2.33 22.27
CA MET A 22 6.95 2.24 23.59
C MET A 22 6.89 0.78 24.08
N GLN A 23 6.61 -0.19 23.21
CA GLN A 23 6.64 -1.61 23.56
C GLN A 23 8.06 -2.08 23.91
N ASP A 24 9.08 -1.65 23.14
CA ASP A 24 10.49 -1.94 23.41
C ASP A 24 10.96 -1.33 24.75
N ALA A 25 10.35 -0.22 25.17
CA ALA A 25 10.55 0.39 26.48
C ALA A 25 9.74 -0.28 27.62
N GLY A 26 8.99 -1.34 27.32
CA GLY A 26 8.21 -2.10 28.30
C GLY A 26 6.79 -1.58 28.57
N ALA A 27 6.28 -0.62 27.78
CA ALA A 27 4.93 -0.11 27.95
C ALA A 27 3.87 -1.15 27.53
N SER A 28 2.76 -1.17 28.27
CA SER A 28 1.60 -2.00 27.97
C SER A 28 0.77 -1.46 26.81
N ASN A 29 -0.02 -2.33 26.15
CA ASN A 29 -0.92 -1.92 25.05
C ASN A 29 -1.93 -0.84 25.47
N ARG A 30 -2.27 -0.77 26.77
CA ARG A 30 -3.16 0.25 27.33
C ARG A 30 -2.49 1.62 27.34
N GLU A 31 -1.27 1.69 27.86
CA GLU A 31 -0.49 2.94 27.92
C GLU A 31 -0.15 3.46 26.51
N ILE A 32 0.12 2.54 25.57
CA ILE A 32 0.32 2.87 24.16
C ILE A 32 -0.95 3.48 23.55
N GLY A 33 -2.11 2.89 23.84
CA GLY A 33 -3.41 3.40 23.39
C GLY A 33 -3.71 4.80 23.94
N GLU A 34 -3.55 4.98 25.25
CA GLU A 34 -3.76 6.27 25.93
C GLU A 34 -2.82 7.36 25.38
N LYS A 35 -1.54 7.03 25.14
CA LYS A 35 -0.55 7.98 24.60
C LYS A 35 -0.83 8.36 23.15
N LEU A 36 -1.33 7.43 22.34
CA LEU A 36 -1.63 7.65 20.92
C LEU A 36 -3.07 8.14 20.67
N GLY A 37 -3.91 8.19 21.70
CA GLY A 37 -5.34 8.52 21.57
C GLY A 37 -6.12 7.47 20.78
N VAL A 38 -5.78 6.19 20.93
CA VAL A 38 -6.41 5.07 20.20
C VAL A 38 -6.84 3.96 21.16
N SER A 39 -7.80 3.13 20.74
CA SER A 39 -8.23 1.99 21.55
C SER A 39 -7.11 0.96 21.74
N VAL A 40 -7.21 0.16 22.81
CA VAL A 40 -6.26 -0.95 23.10
C VAL A 40 -6.19 -1.95 21.95
N SER A 41 -7.32 -2.20 21.27
CA SER A 41 -7.38 -3.04 20.07
C SER A 41 -6.60 -2.44 18.90
N THR A 42 -6.70 -1.12 18.71
CA THR A 42 -5.95 -0.40 17.67
C THR A 42 -4.44 -0.38 17.98
N ALA A 43 -4.06 -0.18 19.25
CA ALA A 43 -2.67 -0.30 19.69
C ALA A 43 -2.11 -1.70 19.41
N SER A 44 -2.88 -2.75 19.70
CA SER A 44 -2.48 -4.14 19.41
C SER A 44 -2.33 -4.39 17.90
N ALA A 45 -3.24 -3.85 17.08
CA ALA A 45 -3.15 -3.95 15.62
C ALA A 45 -1.93 -3.22 15.04
N LEU A 46 -1.57 -2.05 15.59
CA LEU A 46 -0.37 -1.31 15.22
C LEU A 46 0.89 -2.12 15.51
N LEU A 47 0.99 -2.71 16.70
CA LEU A 47 2.12 -3.57 17.08
C LEU A 47 2.21 -4.81 16.18
N ALA A 48 1.09 -5.49 15.93
CA ALA A 48 1.04 -6.63 15.02
C ALA A 48 1.42 -6.25 13.57
N SER A 49 1.07 -5.04 13.13
CA SER A 49 1.50 -4.50 11.83
C SER A 49 3.00 -4.22 11.81
N GLY A 50 3.54 -3.63 12.88
CA GLY A 50 4.96 -3.34 13.04
C GLY A 50 5.83 -4.59 13.06
N HIS A 51 5.44 -5.61 13.82
CA HIS A 51 6.14 -6.90 13.87
C HIS A 51 6.10 -7.63 12.53
N ARG A 52 4.97 -7.57 11.81
CA ARG A 52 4.86 -8.10 10.44
C ARG A 52 5.77 -7.37 9.45
N ALA A 53 5.95 -6.07 9.60
CA ALA A 53 6.90 -5.31 8.79
C ALA A 53 8.35 -5.69 9.09
N LYS A 54 8.68 -5.97 10.37
CA LYS A 54 10.02 -6.39 10.83
C LYS A 54 10.35 -7.83 10.44
N SER A 55 9.39 -8.75 10.52
CA SER A 55 9.56 -10.17 10.16
C SER A 55 9.60 -10.42 8.65
N ARG A 56 9.12 -9.47 7.84
CA ARG A 56 9.15 -9.53 6.38
C ARG A 56 10.50 -9.23 5.73
N GLY A 57 11.57 -9.02 6.51
CA GLY A 57 12.95 -8.97 6.01
C GLY A 57 13.09 -8.44 4.58
N GLY A 58 12.77 -7.16 4.35
CA GLY A 58 13.11 -6.49 3.09
C GLY A 58 12.32 -6.90 1.83
N THR A 59 10.99 -6.78 1.83
CA THR A 59 10.21 -6.53 0.59
C THR A 59 9.21 -5.39 0.73
N GLY A 60 9.36 -4.52 1.73
CA GLY A 60 9.05 -3.13 1.48
C GLY A 60 10.20 -2.64 0.62
N VAL A 61 9.99 -2.39 -0.68
CA VAL A 61 10.95 -1.59 -1.46
C VAL A 61 11.24 -0.40 -0.57
N PRO A 62 12.46 -0.25 -0.01
CA PRO A 62 12.77 0.98 0.68
C PRO A 62 12.41 2.04 -0.35
N SER A 63 11.56 3.00 -0.01
CA SER A 63 11.51 4.21 -0.80
C SER A 63 12.91 4.78 -0.62
N GLN A 64 13.86 4.29 -1.43
CA GLN A 64 15.07 5.00 -1.72
C GLN A 64 14.51 6.37 -2.01
N ARG A 65 14.87 7.35 -1.17
CA ARG A 65 14.79 8.75 -1.56
C ARG A 65 15.29 8.71 -2.98
N GLY A 66 14.39 8.90 -3.94
CA GLY A 66 14.74 8.68 -5.33
C GLY A 66 15.92 9.58 -5.64
N LYS A 67 16.50 9.45 -6.82
CA LYS A 67 17.55 10.35 -7.31
C LYS A 67 17.25 11.86 -7.08
N TYR A 68 15.98 12.21 -6.85
CA TYR A 68 15.44 13.55 -6.61
C TYR A 68 14.95 13.82 -5.17
N GLY A 69 15.27 12.96 -4.20
CA GLY A 69 14.88 13.14 -2.79
C GLY A 69 13.40 12.83 -2.47
N ILE A 70 12.58 12.54 -3.48
CA ILE A 70 11.17 12.18 -3.38
C ILE A 70 11.03 10.64 -3.45
N PRO A 71 10.20 10.01 -2.62
CA PRO A 71 9.83 8.59 -2.80
C PRO A 71 9.33 8.34 -4.23
N THR A 72 9.81 7.29 -4.92
CA THR A 72 9.48 7.02 -6.33
C THR A 72 7.98 7.04 -6.61
N ALA A 73 7.17 6.43 -5.74
CA ALA A 73 5.71 6.42 -5.87
C ALA A 73 5.07 7.81 -5.76
N ALA A 74 5.62 8.69 -4.90
CA ALA A 74 5.13 10.06 -4.77
C ALA A 74 5.53 10.93 -5.97
N LEU A 75 6.69 10.67 -6.56
CA LEU A 75 7.13 11.32 -7.79
C LEU A 75 6.24 10.91 -8.97
N GLU A 76 5.91 9.62 -9.07
CA GLU A 76 5.01 9.07 -10.08
C GLU A 76 3.62 9.72 -10.02
N THR A 77 2.99 9.79 -8.85
CA THR A 77 1.69 10.48 -8.69
C THR A 77 1.77 11.94 -9.11
N ALA A 78 2.76 12.68 -8.64
CA ALA A 78 2.89 14.10 -8.97
C ALA A 78 3.12 14.37 -10.47
N ILE A 79 3.82 13.47 -11.17
CA ILE A 79 3.99 13.56 -12.63
C ILE A 79 2.66 13.35 -13.35
N MET A 80 1.81 12.43 -12.89
CA MET A 80 0.51 12.18 -13.51
C MET A 80 -0.48 13.30 -13.24
N ASP A 81 -0.53 13.83 -12.01
CA ASP A 81 -1.41 14.95 -11.68
C ASP A 81 -1.13 16.15 -12.61
N LEU A 82 0.15 16.50 -12.82
CA LEU A 82 0.53 17.57 -13.74
C LEU A 82 0.27 17.22 -15.21
N TRP A 83 0.38 15.95 -15.59
CA TRP A 83 0.05 15.50 -16.94
C TRP A 83 -1.45 15.59 -17.23
N ASP A 84 -2.29 15.22 -16.26
CA ASP A 84 -3.75 15.31 -16.34
C ASP A 84 -4.24 16.76 -16.36
N GLU A 85 -3.49 17.68 -15.75
CA GLU A 85 -3.65 19.14 -15.89
C GLU A 85 -3.26 19.68 -17.29
N GLY A 86 -2.74 18.83 -18.18
CA GLY A 86 -2.34 19.19 -19.55
C GLY A 86 -0.97 19.86 -19.64
N LYS A 87 -0.10 19.72 -18.63
CA LYS A 87 1.26 20.28 -18.66
C LYS A 87 2.14 19.53 -19.65
N SER A 88 3.04 20.27 -20.30
CA SER A 88 4.06 19.66 -21.17
C SER A 88 5.16 18.98 -20.35
N TYR A 89 5.91 18.05 -20.97
CA TYR A 89 7.03 17.36 -20.30
C TYR A 89 8.07 18.33 -19.72
N ASP A 90 8.31 19.46 -20.37
CA ASP A 90 9.25 20.49 -19.89
C ASP A 90 8.72 21.18 -18.64
N GLN A 91 7.42 21.50 -18.62
CA GLN A 91 6.77 22.12 -17.46
C GLN A 91 6.71 21.18 -16.25
N ILE A 92 6.49 19.89 -16.49
CA ILE A 92 6.52 18.86 -15.43
C ILE A 92 7.94 18.72 -14.87
N ALA A 93 8.94 18.71 -15.76
CA ALA A 93 10.35 18.61 -15.38
C ALA A 93 10.79 19.78 -14.51
N GLU A 94 10.38 21.00 -14.89
CA GLU A 94 10.66 22.22 -14.13
C GLU A 94 9.93 22.22 -12.77
N ALA A 95 8.64 21.88 -12.74
CA ALA A 95 7.84 21.88 -11.52
C ALA A 95 8.36 20.89 -10.46
N LEU A 96 8.87 19.74 -10.89
CA LEU A 96 9.36 18.68 -10.00
C LEU A 96 10.88 18.65 -9.86
N ASN A 97 11.59 19.59 -10.49
CA ASN A 97 13.05 19.65 -10.57
C ASN A 97 13.68 18.30 -10.97
N ILE A 98 13.10 17.67 -12.00
CA ILE A 98 13.54 16.41 -12.57
C ILE A 98 14.04 16.61 -14.01
N ARG A 99 14.68 15.59 -14.56
CA ARG A 99 15.07 15.62 -15.97
C ARG A 99 13.84 15.40 -16.86
N ARG A 100 13.76 16.08 -18.00
CA ARG A 100 12.70 15.90 -19.00
C ARG A 100 12.55 14.43 -19.41
N GLU A 101 13.66 13.72 -19.59
CA GLU A 101 13.64 12.30 -19.97
C GLU A 101 13.01 11.43 -18.87
N THR A 102 13.11 11.84 -17.60
CA THR A 102 12.48 11.15 -16.48
C THR A 102 10.96 11.33 -16.50
N ALA A 103 10.47 12.56 -16.73
CA ALA A 103 9.04 12.82 -16.90
C ALA A 103 8.46 12.01 -18.08
N GLN A 104 9.15 12.03 -19.23
CA GLN A 104 8.74 11.28 -20.41
C GLN A 104 8.66 9.77 -20.16
N LYS A 105 9.68 9.18 -19.51
CA LYS A 105 9.71 7.75 -19.20
C LYS A 105 8.59 7.32 -18.27
N ILE A 106 8.30 8.12 -17.23
CA ILE A 106 7.27 7.78 -16.25
C ILE A 106 5.87 7.87 -16.88
N VAL A 107 5.60 8.92 -17.67
CA VAL A 107 4.34 9.04 -18.42
C VAL A 107 4.16 7.88 -19.41
N ALA A 108 5.23 7.49 -20.13
CA ALA A 108 5.19 6.35 -21.05
C ALA A 108 4.92 5.03 -20.30
N TYR A 109 5.68 4.76 -19.23
CA TYR A 109 5.54 3.56 -18.40
C TYR A 109 4.13 3.42 -17.81
N MET A 110 3.52 4.51 -17.36
CA MET A 110 2.17 4.45 -16.80
C MET A 110 1.07 4.29 -17.85
N ARG A 111 1.26 4.80 -19.07
CA ARG A 111 0.35 4.49 -20.18
C ARG A 111 0.38 3.01 -20.55
N GLU A 112 1.57 2.40 -20.56
CA GLU A 112 1.74 0.97 -20.82
C GLU A 112 1.21 0.10 -19.65
N GLY A 113 1.48 0.51 -18.40
CA GLY A 113 0.99 -0.18 -17.20
C GLY A 113 -0.52 -0.09 -17.00
N ALA A 114 -1.17 1.00 -17.45
CA ALA A 114 -2.63 1.14 -17.41
C ALA A 114 -3.32 0.11 -18.33
N THR A 115 -2.73 -0.19 -19.49
CA THR A 115 -3.20 -1.26 -20.37
C THR A 115 -3.07 -2.64 -19.72
N ASP A 116 -1.96 -2.92 -19.02
CA ASP A 116 -1.76 -4.19 -18.32
C ASP A 116 -2.71 -4.39 -17.13
N TRP A 117 -2.96 -3.34 -16.35
CA TRP A 117 -3.96 -3.38 -15.26
C TRP A 117 -5.39 -3.59 -15.80
N SER A 118 -5.74 -2.96 -16.92
CA SER A 118 -7.06 -3.16 -17.54
C SER A 118 -7.26 -4.60 -18.03
N MET A 119 -6.20 -5.26 -18.51
CA MET A 119 -6.22 -6.64 -18.97
C MET A 119 -6.15 -7.66 -17.82
N GLY A 120 -5.53 -7.31 -16.69
CA GLY A 120 -5.43 -8.16 -15.51
C GLY A 120 -6.79 -8.50 -14.90
N GLY A 121 -7.71 -7.53 -14.82
CA GLY A 121 -9.08 -7.76 -14.35
C GLY A 121 -9.87 -8.70 -15.27
N ALA A 122 -9.76 -8.52 -16.58
CA ALA A 122 -10.41 -9.37 -17.57
C ALA A 122 -9.79 -10.78 -17.64
N ALA A 123 -8.49 -10.93 -17.39
CA ALA A 123 -7.83 -12.22 -17.29
C ALA A 123 -8.24 -12.98 -16.00
N ALA A 124 -8.31 -12.27 -14.87
CA ALA A 124 -8.77 -12.83 -13.61
C ALA A 124 -10.24 -13.30 -13.68
N ALA A 125 -11.12 -12.48 -14.26
CA ALA A 125 -12.54 -12.84 -14.47
C ALA A 125 -12.70 -14.09 -15.34
N ARG A 126 -11.99 -14.16 -16.47
CA ARG A 126 -12.00 -15.33 -17.36
C ARG A 126 -11.45 -16.59 -16.68
N GLY A 127 -10.41 -16.46 -15.87
CA GLY A 127 -9.87 -17.55 -15.06
C GLY A 127 -10.87 -18.07 -14.03
N SER A 128 -11.57 -17.17 -13.35
CA SER A 128 -12.62 -17.52 -12.39
C SER A 128 -13.82 -18.22 -13.04
N GLU A 129 -14.27 -17.74 -14.21
CA GLU A 129 -15.34 -18.40 -14.98
C GLU A 129 -14.92 -19.79 -15.46
N ALA A 130 -13.70 -19.95 -15.97
CA ALA A 130 -13.17 -21.24 -16.42
C ALA A 130 -13.07 -22.24 -15.25
N LEU A 131 -12.64 -21.78 -14.08
CA LEU A 131 -12.58 -22.59 -12.86
C LEU A 131 -13.98 -23.02 -12.41
N LEU A 132 -14.95 -22.10 -12.39
CA LEU A 132 -16.33 -22.41 -12.03
C LEU A 132 -16.95 -23.42 -13.01
N ALA A 133 -16.72 -23.25 -14.32
CA ALA A 133 -17.18 -24.19 -15.34
C ALA A 133 -16.52 -25.58 -15.20
N ALA A 134 -15.26 -25.65 -14.77
CA ALA A 134 -14.59 -26.91 -14.48
C ALA A 134 -15.16 -27.58 -13.22
N LEU A 135 -15.41 -26.81 -12.16
CA LEU A 135 -16.04 -27.29 -10.93
C LEU A 135 -17.45 -27.83 -11.18
N LEU A 136 -18.26 -27.13 -11.98
CA LEU A 136 -19.59 -27.61 -12.36
C LEU A 136 -19.56 -28.91 -13.18
N ARG A 137 -18.50 -29.12 -13.98
CA ARG A 137 -18.34 -30.33 -14.80
C ARG A 137 -17.84 -31.54 -14.02
N HIS A 138 -16.95 -31.35 -13.06
CA HIS A 138 -16.28 -32.46 -12.37
C HIS A 138 -16.75 -32.66 -10.93
N HIS A 139 -17.27 -31.63 -10.29
CA HIS A 139 -17.66 -31.61 -8.87
C HIS A 139 -18.96 -30.83 -8.62
N PRO A 140 -20.08 -31.18 -9.28
CA PRO A 140 -21.35 -30.46 -9.12
C PRO A 140 -21.87 -30.48 -7.66
N GLU A 141 -21.49 -31.48 -6.87
CA GLU A 141 -21.81 -31.60 -5.44
C GLU A 141 -21.21 -30.49 -4.57
N ARG A 142 -20.16 -29.82 -5.07
CA ARG A 142 -19.49 -28.71 -4.38
C ARG A 142 -20.10 -27.35 -4.73
N CYS A 143 -21.00 -27.30 -5.71
CA CYS A 143 -21.57 -26.06 -6.23
C CYS A 143 -23.04 -25.82 -5.81
N THR A 144 -23.62 -26.66 -4.96
CA THR A 144 -25.00 -26.48 -4.48
C THR A 144 -25.08 -25.49 -3.32
N ILE A 145 -25.90 -24.45 -3.48
CA ILE A 145 -26.27 -23.38 -2.52
C ILE A 145 -26.91 -23.89 -1.20
N ALA A 146 -27.07 -25.21 -1.04
CA ALA A 146 -27.77 -25.83 0.09
C ALA A 146 -27.04 -25.75 1.44
N THR A 147 -25.76 -25.38 1.50
CA THR A 147 -24.97 -25.33 2.74
C THR A 147 -24.81 -23.93 3.37
N LEU A 148 -25.48 -22.90 2.86
CA LEU A 148 -25.43 -21.54 3.44
C LEU A 148 -26.69 -21.08 4.18
N GLY A 149 -27.69 -21.93 4.41
CA GLY A 149 -28.81 -21.54 5.27
C GLY A 149 -29.95 -22.54 5.39
N ARG A 150 -29.92 -23.37 6.43
CA ARG A 150 -31.11 -23.75 7.22
C ARG A 150 -30.66 -24.46 8.51
N ARG A 151 -30.41 -23.66 9.55
CA ARG A 151 -30.66 -24.11 10.92
C ARG A 151 -32.19 -24.13 11.08
N GLN A 152 -32.76 -25.31 11.29
CA GLN A 152 -33.95 -25.47 12.12
C GLN A 152 -33.50 -26.14 13.41
#